data_AF-A0A9D4LP92-F1
#
_entry.id   AF-A0A9D4LP92-F1
#
_cell.length_a   1.000
_cell.length_b   1.000
_cell.length_c   1.000
_cell.angle_alpha   90.00
_cell.angle_beta   90.00
_cell.angle_gamma   90.00
#
_symmetry.space_group_name_H-M   'P 1'
#
loop_
_entity.id
_entity.type
_entity.pdbx_description
1 polymer ?
#
loop_
_entity_poly.entity_id
_entity_poly.type
_entity_poly.pdbx_seq_one_letter_code
_entity_poly.pdbx_strand_id
1 'polypeptide(L)'
;MHNVPLFLHADCSLALEPLCPQVCVQQQPGQQPGTSLVWERDSPTPVQLAGSLLNIMCPIIISKGGNISLIHLIAEARSQLMSLRSCFYFLLCCSLSLTVAQLLASLLQLPTLFPPQHMLWLILIVLPLLSLTMMGNPVDARVMSIATSKNNNHIPKEMIQRFILYFLVRFLPPVLVALVCYGLTLHSFCAAQDTSTNTTLCAVFDILHKPLDPRRTWTEEFSGGLVLAQNIFTFLIVLYFEVISLSFVHWKDHLWEQFPATNKLWLLTVPLLLCGQIVFCVCDVS
;
A
#
# COMPACT_ATOMS: atom_id res chain seq x y z
N MET A 1 29.97 31.17 -8.25
CA MET A 1 29.00 30.06 -8.27
C MET A 1 28.85 29.48 -9.68
N HIS A 2 29.92 28.91 -10.25
CA HIS A 2 29.93 28.44 -11.66
C HIS A 2 29.51 26.97 -11.84
N ASN A 3 29.57 26.17 -10.76
CA ASN A 3 29.29 24.72 -10.80
C ASN A 3 27.86 24.36 -10.37
N VAL A 4 27.07 25.34 -9.91
CA VAL A 4 25.66 25.16 -9.51
C VAL A 4 24.82 24.43 -10.58
N PRO A 5 24.90 24.77 -11.89
CA PRO A 5 24.15 24.02 -12.90
C PRO A 5 24.59 22.55 -13.05
N LEU A 6 25.87 22.23 -12.77
CA LEU A 6 26.36 20.85 -12.77
C LEU A 6 25.77 20.05 -11.60
N PHE A 7 25.69 20.68 -10.42
CA PHE A 7 25.07 20.06 -9.24
C PHE A 7 23.55 19.91 -9.38
N LEU A 8 22.89 20.83 -10.09
CA LEU A 8 21.47 20.71 -10.41
C LEU A 8 21.17 19.58 -11.41
N HIS A 9 22.18 19.08 -12.13
CA HIS A 9 22.05 17.97 -13.06
C HIS A 9 22.31 16.60 -12.41
N ALA A 10 22.81 16.57 -11.17
CA ALA A 10 23.08 15.34 -10.46
C ALA A 10 21.79 14.79 -9.82
N ASP A 11 21.43 13.55 -10.15
CA ASP A 11 20.26 12.86 -9.57
C ASP A 11 20.50 12.39 -8.12
N CYS A 12 21.75 12.40 -7.66
CA CYS A 12 22.15 11.97 -6.31
C CYS A 12 23.44 12.68 -5.86
N SER A 13 23.48 13.10 -4.59
CA SER A 13 24.72 13.50 -3.90
C SER A 13 25.21 12.38 -2.98
N LEU A 14 26.53 12.20 -2.88
CA LEU A 14 27.16 11.17 -2.06
C LEU A 14 28.29 11.79 -1.25
N ALA A 15 28.23 11.62 0.06
CA ALA A 15 29.30 11.99 0.97
C ALA A 15 30.21 10.79 1.23
N LEU A 16 31.50 10.97 0.94
CA LEU A 16 32.55 10.00 1.21
C LEU A 16 33.49 10.56 2.28
N GLU A 17 33.67 9.83 3.37
CA GLU A 17 34.62 10.21 4.41
C GLU A 17 36.06 10.11 3.86
N PRO A 18 36.82 11.21 3.82
CA PRO A 18 38.14 11.21 3.21
C PRO A 18 39.13 10.38 4.04
N LEU A 19 40.04 9.69 3.34
CA LEU A 19 41.19 9.07 3.98
C LEU A 19 42.11 10.15 4.55
N CYS A 20 42.60 9.95 5.78
CA CYS A 20 43.59 10.86 6.36
C CYS A 20 44.82 10.90 5.44
N PRO A 21 45.22 12.08 4.94
CA PRO A 21 46.36 12.19 4.05
C PRO A 21 47.62 11.72 4.77
N GLN A 22 48.42 10.87 4.12
CA GLN A 22 49.61 10.28 4.72
C GLN A 22 50.66 11.31 5.17
N VAL A 23 50.63 12.51 4.57
CA VAL A 23 51.49 13.64 4.94
C VAL A 23 51.20 14.13 6.36
N CYS A 24 49.93 14.15 6.79
CA CYS A 24 49.56 14.54 8.16
C CYS A 24 49.91 13.46 9.19
N VAL A 25 50.02 12.20 8.75
CA VAL A 25 50.50 11.09 9.58
C VAL A 25 52.03 11.15 9.75
N GLN A 26 52.76 11.58 8.71
CA GLN A 26 54.21 11.78 8.77
C GLN A 26 54.63 13.07 9.48
N GLN A 27 53.78 14.10 9.49
CA GLN A 27 54.03 15.39 10.17
C GLN A 27 53.75 15.36 11.68
N GLN A 28 53.85 14.22 12.36
CA GLN A 28 54.10 14.19 13.81
C GLN A 28 55.60 14.03 14.09
N PRO A 29 56.47 15.03 13.88
CA PRO A 29 57.79 15.02 14.46
C PRO A 29 57.65 15.35 15.95
N GLY A 30 57.70 14.31 16.80
CA GLY A 30 58.01 14.49 18.22
C GLY A 30 56.90 14.23 19.23
N GLN A 31 56.00 13.26 19.05
CA GLN A 31 55.26 12.73 20.19
C GLN A 31 56.19 11.82 21.01
N GLN A 32 56.85 12.40 22.02
CA GLN A 32 57.45 11.62 23.11
C GLN A 32 56.36 10.79 23.81
N PRO A 33 56.68 9.58 24.33
CA PRO A 33 55.73 8.69 24.98
C PRO A 33 55.39 9.19 26.40
N GLY A 34 54.70 10.33 26.53
CA GLY A 34 54.46 10.91 27.87
C GLY A 34 53.52 12.10 27.99
N THR A 35 53.07 12.74 26.91
CA THR A 35 52.06 13.81 27.00
C THR A 35 50.86 13.45 26.15
N SER A 36 49.93 12.75 26.80
CA SER A 36 48.55 12.70 26.40
C SER A 36 48.02 14.15 26.38
N LEU A 37 48.05 14.79 25.21
CA LEU A 37 46.98 15.73 24.89
C LEU A 37 45.71 14.91 24.94
N VAL A 38 45.04 15.03 26.09
CA VAL A 38 43.67 14.60 26.30
C VAL A 38 42.85 15.44 25.34
N TRP A 39 42.82 15.04 24.08
CA TRP A 39 41.67 15.29 23.24
C TRP A 39 40.55 14.53 23.94
N GLU A 40 39.72 15.30 24.64
CA GLU A 40 38.48 14.84 25.24
C GLU A 40 37.86 13.84 24.26
N ARG A 41 37.77 12.57 24.66
CA ARG A 41 37.31 11.46 23.81
C ARG A 41 35.87 11.65 23.29
N ASP A 42 35.20 12.70 23.75
CA ASP A 42 33.82 13.10 23.45
C ASP A 42 33.69 14.41 22.65
N SER A 43 34.80 15.06 22.26
CA SER A 43 34.75 16.29 21.45
C SER A 43 35.05 15.99 19.97
N PRO A 44 34.12 16.26 19.02
CA PRO A 44 34.37 16.01 17.61
C PRO A 44 35.51 16.90 17.13
N THR A 45 36.50 16.31 16.45
CA THR A 45 37.56 17.09 15.80
C THR A 45 36.92 18.10 14.83
N PRO A 46 37.49 19.31 14.65
CA PRO A 46 36.90 20.34 13.78
C PRO A 46 36.69 19.82 12.34
N VAL A 47 37.49 18.85 11.91
CA VAL A 47 37.34 18.15 10.63
C VAL A 47 36.13 17.21 10.61
N GLN A 48 35.85 16.48 11.70
CA GLN A 48 34.65 15.63 11.83
C GLN A 48 33.36 16.46 11.93
N LEU A 49 33.40 17.61 12.60
CA LEU A 49 32.26 18.51 12.65
C LEU A 49 31.99 19.14 11.28
N ALA A 50 33.02 19.66 10.61
CA ALA A 50 32.90 20.18 9.26
C ALA A 50 32.43 19.09 8.28
N GLY A 51 32.95 17.87 8.39
CA GLY A 51 32.49 16.72 7.62
C GLY A 51 31.01 16.41 7.87
N SER A 52 30.58 16.34 9.13
CA SER A 52 29.16 16.15 9.49
C SER A 52 28.27 17.24 8.88
N LEU A 53 28.66 18.51 9.00
CA LEU A 53 27.88 19.64 8.46
C LEU A 53 27.78 19.61 6.93
N LEU A 54 28.87 19.25 6.23
CA LEU A 54 28.88 19.11 4.78
C LEU A 54 28.06 17.89 4.30
N ASN A 55 27.96 16.87 5.14
CA ASN A 55 27.25 15.63 4.83
C ASN A 55 25.73 15.71 5.10
N ILE A 56 25.23 16.70 5.87
CA ILE A 56 23.78 16.89 6.11
C ILE A 56 22.99 17.06 4.81
N MET A 57 23.62 17.62 3.77
CA MET A 57 23.01 17.87 2.47
C MET A 57 23.08 16.65 1.53
N CYS A 58 23.70 15.56 1.96
CA CYS A 58 23.81 14.33 1.18
C CYS A 58 22.84 13.26 1.70
N PRO A 59 22.00 12.66 0.83
CA PRO A 59 21.08 11.59 1.23
C PRO A 59 21.82 10.30 1.60
N ILE A 60 23.08 10.14 1.18
CA ILE A 60 23.88 8.94 1.43
C ILE A 60 25.26 9.36 1.95
N ILE A 61 25.65 8.80 3.10
CA ILE A 61 26.95 9.00 3.75
C ILE A 61 27.61 7.63 3.89
N ILE A 62 28.81 7.47 3.33
CA ILE A 62 29.59 6.23 3.44
C ILE A 62 30.77 6.49 4.39
N SER A 63 30.74 5.84 5.56
CA SER A 63 31.82 5.93 6.55
C SER A 63 32.82 4.78 6.41
N LYS A 64 34.06 5.06 6.83
CA LYS A 64 35.25 4.20 6.73
C LYS A 64 35.13 2.81 7.39
N GLY A 65 34.17 2.61 8.29
CA GLY A 65 33.94 1.33 8.99
C GLY A 65 32.75 0.51 8.49
N GLY A 66 31.98 1.01 7.51
CA GLY A 66 30.79 0.32 7.00
C GLY A 66 31.13 -0.66 5.89
N ASN A 67 30.81 -1.94 6.06
CA ASN A 67 30.96 -2.99 5.03
C ASN A 67 29.90 -2.90 3.91
N ILE A 68 29.11 -1.83 3.83
CA ILE A 68 27.97 -1.74 2.91
C ILE A 68 28.48 -1.27 1.54
N SER A 69 28.51 -2.19 0.58
CA SER A 69 28.87 -1.85 -0.80
C SER A 69 27.79 -0.98 -1.45
N LEU A 70 28.21 0.07 -2.15
CA LEU A 70 27.31 0.96 -2.90
C LEU A 70 26.41 0.17 -3.87
N ILE A 71 26.94 -0.89 -4.47
CA ILE A 71 26.20 -1.77 -5.40
C ILE A 71 25.06 -2.49 -4.69
N HIS A 72 25.30 -2.98 -3.46
CA HIS A 72 24.26 -3.62 -2.67
C HIS A 72 23.18 -2.63 -2.24
N LEU A 73 23.56 -1.40 -1.87
CA LEU A 73 22.61 -0.33 -1.56
C LEU A 73 21.73 0.02 -2.78
N ILE A 74 22.32 0.12 -3.97
CA ILE A 74 21.57 0.34 -5.21
C ILE A 74 20.64 -0.86 -5.48
N ALA A 75 21.07 -2.10 -5.22
CA ALA A 75 20.25 -3.29 -5.43
C ALA A 75 19.03 -3.29 -4.53
N GLU A 76 19.22 -3.01 -3.24
CA GLU A 76 18.15 -2.87 -2.25
C GLU A 76 17.19 -1.76 -2.66
N ALA A 77 17.69 -0.55 -2.94
CA ALA A 77 16.86 0.59 -3.32
C ALA A 77 16.03 0.32 -4.57
N ARG A 78 16.60 -0.34 -5.59
CA ARG A 78 15.86 -0.70 -6.82
C ARG A 78 14.79 -1.74 -6.53
N SER A 79 15.07 -2.73 -5.68
CA SER A 79 14.09 -3.75 -5.28
C SER A 79 12.93 -3.13 -4.53
N GLN A 80 13.24 -2.28 -3.53
CA GLN A 80 12.25 -1.55 -2.75
C GLN A 80 11.40 -0.63 -3.62
N LEU A 81 12.01 0.09 -4.57
CA LEU A 81 11.26 0.96 -5.49
C LEU A 81 10.32 0.17 -6.40
N MET A 82 10.74 -1.00 -6.90
CA MET A 82 9.86 -1.88 -7.68
C MET A 82 8.69 -2.38 -6.85
N SER A 83 8.96 -2.79 -5.60
CA SER A 83 7.92 -3.22 -4.68
C SER A 83 6.96 -2.09 -4.30
N LEU A 84 7.48 -0.89 -4.06
CA LEU A 84 6.68 0.29 -3.77
C LEU A 84 5.75 0.65 -4.93
N ARG A 85 6.19 0.50 -6.18
CA ARG A 85 5.34 0.69 -7.36
C ARG A 85 4.18 -0.31 -7.39
N SER A 86 4.45 -1.58 -7.12
CA SER A 86 3.40 -2.61 -7.03
C SER A 86 2.43 -2.35 -5.88
N CYS A 87 2.94 -1.93 -4.72
CA CYS A 87 2.17 -1.51 -3.56
C CYS A 87 1.25 -0.32 -3.89
N PHE A 88 1.79 0.75 -4.48
CA PHE A 88 1.03 1.93 -4.89
C PHE A 88 -0.06 1.57 -5.92
N TYR A 89 0.28 0.73 -6.90
CA TYR A 89 -0.67 0.24 -7.88
C TYR A 89 -1.83 -0.51 -7.21
N PHE A 90 -1.52 -1.44 -6.31
CA PHE A 90 -2.53 -2.21 -5.60
C PHE A 90 -3.45 -1.31 -4.75
N LEU A 91 -2.87 -0.38 -3.97
CA LEU A 91 -3.63 0.60 -3.18
C LEU A 91 -4.55 1.45 -4.06
N LEU A 92 -4.06 1.92 -5.20
CA LEU A 92 -4.83 2.70 -6.15
C LEU A 92 -5.98 1.89 -6.74
N CYS A 93 -5.75 0.63 -7.13
CA CYS A 93 -6.81 -0.24 -7.65
C CYS A 93 -7.86 -0.60 -6.59
N CYS A 94 -7.45 -0.94 -5.37
CA CYS A 94 -8.38 -1.21 -4.27
C CYS A 94 -9.24 0.02 -3.95
N SER A 95 -8.63 1.19 -3.78
CA SER A 95 -9.38 2.43 -3.53
C SER A 95 -10.32 2.78 -4.68
N LEU A 96 -9.89 2.64 -5.94
CA LEU A 96 -10.74 2.83 -7.11
C LEU A 96 -11.91 1.82 -7.16
N SER A 97 -11.68 0.57 -6.78
CA SER A 97 -12.75 -0.44 -6.76
C SER A 97 -13.82 -0.14 -5.70
N LEU A 98 -13.42 0.39 -4.53
CA LEU A 98 -14.35 0.83 -3.49
C LEU A 98 -15.19 2.02 -3.96
N THR A 99 -14.59 3.00 -4.62
CA THR A 99 -15.33 4.16 -5.15
C THR A 99 -16.26 3.78 -6.29
N VAL A 100 -15.84 2.88 -7.18
CA VAL A 100 -16.70 2.33 -8.24
C VAL A 100 -17.88 1.55 -7.65
N ALA A 101 -17.67 0.75 -6.60
CA ALA A 101 -18.76 0.05 -5.92
C ALA A 101 -19.80 1.04 -5.36
N GLN A 102 -19.35 2.09 -4.67
CA GLN A 102 -20.22 3.14 -4.13
C GLN A 102 -20.96 3.90 -5.23
N LEU A 103 -20.26 4.25 -6.32
CA LEU A 103 -20.86 4.92 -7.47
C LEU A 103 -21.96 4.04 -8.09
N LEU A 104 -21.68 2.76 -8.33
CA LEU A 104 -22.66 1.82 -8.87
C LEU A 104 -23.89 1.68 -7.97
N ALA A 105 -23.72 1.53 -6.66
CA ALA A 105 -24.87 1.52 -5.75
C ALA A 105 -25.64 2.83 -5.73
N SER A 106 -24.97 3.98 -5.85
CA SER A 106 -25.66 5.26 -5.95
C SER A 106 -26.47 5.39 -7.24
N LEU A 107 -25.96 4.88 -8.37
CA LEU A 107 -26.65 4.85 -9.65
C LEU A 107 -27.86 3.90 -9.64
N LEU A 108 -27.74 2.79 -8.92
CA LEU A 108 -28.81 1.81 -8.74
C LEU A 108 -29.76 2.16 -7.58
N GLN A 109 -29.57 3.31 -6.93
CA GLN A 109 -30.35 3.79 -5.79
C GLN A 109 -30.43 2.82 -4.60
N LEU A 110 -29.40 1.98 -4.42
CA LEU A 110 -29.33 1.05 -3.29
C LEU A 110 -29.18 1.79 -1.96
N PRO A 111 -29.61 1.14 -0.85
CA PRO A 111 -29.25 1.60 0.49
C PRO A 111 -27.73 1.57 0.67
N THR A 112 -27.23 2.39 1.61
CA THR A 112 -25.79 2.66 1.79
C THR A 112 -24.97 1.37 1.83
N LEU A 113 -24.03 1.20 0.89
CA LEU A 113 -23.18 0.00 0.80
C LEU A 113 -22.19 -0.12 1.96
N PHE A 114 -21.55 1.01 2.32
CA PHE A 114 -20.52 1.04 3.35
C PHE A 114 -20.91 2.05 4.42
N PRO A 115 -21.15 1.60 5.66
CA PRO A 115 -21.16 2.49 6.81
C PRO A 115 -19.77 3.12 7.01
N PRO A 116 -19.68 4.28 7.68
CA PRO A 116 -18.41 4.95 7.94
C PRO A 116 -17.38 4.07 8.66
N GLN A 117 -17.83 3.19 9.56
CA GLN A 117 -16.98 2.27 10.31
C GLN A 117 -16.28 1.26 9.38
N HIS A 118 -17.02 0.65 8.46
CA HIS A 118 -16.46 -0.30 7.49
C HIS A 118 -15.46 0.38 6.54
N MET A 119 -15.78 1.59 6.07
CA MET A 119 -14.86 2.36 5.24
C MET A 119 -13.56 2.68 5.96
N LEU A 120 -13.64 3.08 7.23
CA LEU A 120 -12.47 3.38 8.05
C LEU A 120 -11.61 2.13 8.26
N TRP A 121 -12.25 1.00 8.59
CA TRP A 121 -11.58 -0.29 8.75
C TRP A 121 -10.84 -0.73 7.48
N LEU A 122 -11.51 -0.64 6.32
CA LEU A 122 -10.93 -0.97 5.02
C LEU A 122 -9.71 -0.09 4.71
N ILE A 123 -9.86 1.23 4.80
CA ILE A 123 -8.83 2.18 4.36
C ILE A 123 -7.66 2.27 5.34
N LEU A 124 -7.91 2.22 6.65
CA LEU A 124 -6.85 2.40 7.67
C LEU A 124 -6.17 1.11 8.11
N ILE A 125 -6.83 -0.04 7.99
CA ILE A 125 -6.29 -1.31 8.46
C ILE A 125 -6.07 -2.25 7.29
N VAL A 126 -7.14 -2.67 6.60
CA VAL A 126 -7.04 -3.75 5.59
C VAL A 126 -6.10 -3.40 4.44
N LEU A 127 -6.34 -2.27 3.77
CA LEU A 127 -5.55 -1.81 2.60
C LEU A 127 -4.06 -1.59 2.94
N PRO A 128 -3.69 -0.83 3.99
CA PRO A 128 -2.29 -0.58 4.29
C PRO A 128 -1.57 -1.85 4.73
N LEU A 129 -2.17 -2.72 5.55
CA LEU A 129 -1.53 -3.98 5.94
C LEU A 129 -1.30 -4.89 4.72
N LEU A 130 -2.29 -5.07 3.84
CA LEU A 130 -2.10 -5.85 2.61
C LEU A 130 -1.01 -5.24 1.73
N SER A 131 -0.98 -3.92 1.57
CA SER A 131 0.03 -3.24 0.77
C SER A 131 1.44 -3.38 1.35
N LEU A 132 1.58 -3.38 2.68
CA LEU A 132 2.85 -3.52 3.39
C LEU A 132 3.46 -4.91 3.18
N THR A 133 2.62 -5.95 3.11
CA THR A 133 3.12 -7.31 2.89
C THR A 133 3.87 -7.47 1.58
N MET A 134 3.50 -6.70 0.54
CA MET A 134 4.20 -6.70 -0.75
C MET A 134 5.64 -6.21 -0.63
N MET A 135 5.91 -5.27 0.29
CA MET A 135 7.24 -4.70 0.55
C MET A 135 8.20 -5.65 1.28
N GLY A 136 7.68 -6.71 1.89
CA GLY A 136 8.46 -7.68 2.66
C GLY A 136 9.21 -8.73 1.84
N ASN A 137 9.21 -8.65 0.51
CA ASN A 137 9.90 -9.63 -0.33
C ASN A 137 11.43 -9.42 -0.32
N PRO A 138 12.21 -10.51 -0.31
CA PRO A 138 13.67 -10.42 -0.35
C PRO A 138 14.17 -9.84 -1.68
N VAL A 139 15.34 -9.20 -1.65
CA VAL A 139 15.96 -8.62 -2.85
C VAL A 139 16.32 -9.71 -3.86
N ASP A 140 15.67 -9.64 -5.03
CA ASP A 140 15.99 -10.47 -6.18
C ASP A 140 17.21 -9.87 -6.93
N ALA A 141 18.28 -10.66 -7.07
CA ALA A 141 19.51 -10.25 -7.77
C ALA A 141 19.26 -9.89 -9.26
N ARG A 142 18.18 -10.41 -9.87
CA ARG A 142 17.78 -10.09 -11.25
C ARG A 142 17.31 -8.65 -11.41
N VAL A 143 17.01 -7.93 -10.33
CA VAL A 143 16.65 -6.50 -10.36
C VAL A 143 17.74 -5.65 -11.04
N MET A 144 19.01 -6.03 -10.89
CA MET A 144 20.14 -5.30 -11.46
C MET A 144 20.26 -5.44 -12.99
N SER A 145 19.80 -6.55 -13.57
CA SER A 145 19.86 -6.79 -15.02
C SER A 145 18.71 -6.13 -15.79
N ILE A 146 17.70 -5.62 -15.10
CA ILE A 146 16.58 -4.92 -15.74
C ILE A 146 17.04 -3.52 -16.14
N ALA A 147 16.86 -3.16 -17.41
CA ALA A 147 17.17 -1.82 -17.88
C ALA A 147 16.31 -0.78 -17.14
N THR A 148 16.94 0.30 -16.68
CA THR A 148 16.25 1.41 -16.02
C THR A 148 15.33 2.08 -17.05
N SER A 149 14.04 2.21 -16.72
CA SER A 149 13.10 2.90 -17.61
C SER A 149 13.59 4.31 -17.90
N LYS A 150 13.51 4.72 -19.17
CA LYS A 150 13.79 6.09 -19.58
C LYS A 150 12.90 7.04 -18.78
N ASN A 151 13.49 8.09 -18.21
CA ASN A 151 12.76 9.13 -17.49
C ASN A 151 11.97 9.97 -18.50
N ASN A 152 10.83 9.44 -18.94
CA ASN A 152 9.91 10.18 -19.78
C ASN A 152 9.06 11.09 -18.88
N ASN A 153 9.05 12.38 -19.18
CA ASN A 153 8.22 13.37 -18.49
C ASN A 153 6.70 13.17 -18.70
N HIS A 154 6.28 12.14 -19.45
CA HIS A 154 4.88 11.86 -19.73
C HIS A 154 4.59 10.36 -19.60
N ILE A 155 3.42 10.04 -19.04
CA ILE A 155 2.89 8.68 -19.00
C ILE A 155 2.32 8.37 -20.40
N PRO A 156 2.81 7.36 -21.13
CA PRO A 156 2.32 7.07 -22.47
C PRO A 156 0.88 6.54 -22.40
N LYS A 157 0.04 6.96 -23.36
CA LYS A 157 -1.39 6.61 -23.42
C LYS A 157 -1.65 5.11 -23.40
N GLU A 158 -0.75 4.33 -23.98
CA GLU A 158 -0.82 2.87 -24.01
C GLU A 158 -0.78 2.26 -22.60
N MET A 159 0.03 2.80 -21.69
CA MET A 159 0.10 2.35 -20.29
C MET A 159 -1.23 2.61 -19.57
N ILE A 160 -1.86 3.76 -19.83
CA ILE A 160 -3.16 4.12 -19.25
C ILE A 160 -4.26 3.19 -19.78
N GLN A 161 -4.26 2.90 -21.08
CA GLN A 161 -5.24 1.98 -21.68
C GLN A 161 -5.10 0.56 -21.11
N ARG A 162 -3.87 0.06 -21.00
CA ARG A 162 -3.59 -1.25 -20.36
C ARG A 162 -4.03 -1.26 -18.90
N PHE A 163 -3.78 -0.17 -18.17
CA PHE A 163 -4.24 0.00 -16.78
C PHE A 163 -5.77 -0.11 -16.67
N ILE A 164 -6.50 0.65 -17.48
CA ILE A 164 -7.97 0.67 -17.46
C ILE A 164 -8.53 -0.69 -17.84
N LEU A 165 -8.02 -1.31 -18.91
CA LEU A 165 -8.49 -2.63 -19.35
C LEU A 165 -8.24 -3.69 -18.27
N TYR A 166 -7.08 -3.67 -17.63
CA TYR A 166 -6.77 -4.57 -16.54
C TYR A 166 -7.69 -4.36 -15.33
N PHE A 167 -7.93 -3.09 -14.94
CA PHE A 167 -8.87 -2.77 -13.87
C PHE A 167 -10.27 -3.29 -14.18
N LEU A 168 -10.77 -3.05 -15.40
CA LEU A 168 -12.10 -3.49 -15.82
C LEU A 168 -12.24 -5.02 -15.88
N VAL A 169 -11.24 -5.74 -16.38
CA VAL A 169 -11.34 -7.21 -16.52
C VAL A 169 -11.12 -7.90 -15.18
N ARG A 170 -10.28 -7.34 -14.30
CA ARG A 170 -9.88 -7.98 -13.06
C ARG A 170 -10.72 -7.53 -11.86
N PHE A 171 -10.81 -6.22 -11.61
CA PHE A 171 -11.41 -5.66 -10.39
C PHE A 171 -12.92 -5.43 -10.49
N LEU A 172 -13.44 -5.15 -11.69
CA LEU A 172 -14.87 -4.88 -11.86
C LEU A 172 -15.77 -6.12 -11.65
N PRO A 173 -15.49 -7.32 -12.18
CA PRO A 173 -16.40 -8.46 -12.06
C PRO A 173 -16.72 -8.85 -10.61
N PRO A 174 -15.75 -8.96 -9.69
CA PRO A 174 -16.04 -9.29 -8.29
C PRO A 174 -16.78 -8.18 -7.54
N VAL A 175 -16.58 -6.90 -7.89
CA VAL A 175 -17.41 -5.80 -7.37
C VAL A 175 -18.87 -5.98 -7.80
N LEU A 176 -19.11 -6.32 -9.07
CA LEU A 176 -20.45 -6.60 -9.57
C LEU A 176 -21.07 -7.83 -8.90
N VAL A 177 -20.31 -8.91 -8.73
CA VAL A 177 -20.77 -10.13 -8.03
C VAL A 177 -21.15 -9.80 -6.59
N ALA A 178 -20.30 -9.09 -5.85
CA ALA A 178 -20.59 -8.67 -4.48
C ALA A 178 -21.85 -7.79 -4.42
N LEU A 179 -22.03 -6.88 -5.38
CA LEU A 179 -23.20 -6.01 -5.46
C LEU A 179 -24.50 -6.78 -5.73
N VAL A 180 -24.44 -7.78 -6.62
CA VAL A 180 -25.56 -8.69 -6.87
C VAL A 180 -25.88 -9.50 -5.62
N CYS A 181 -24.87 -10.06 -4.94
CA CYS A 181 -25.06 -10.76 -3.67
C CYS A 181 -25.73 -9.85 -2.62
N TYR A 182 -25.27 -8.61 -2.48
CA TYR A 182 -25.88 -7.62 -1.60
C TYR A 182 -27.35 -7.36 -1.95
N GLY A 183 -27.66 -7.10 -3.22
CA GLY A 183 -29.04 -6.90 -3.68
C GLY A 183 -29.94 -8.12 -3.43
N LEU A 184 -29.44 -9.33 -3.67
CA LEU A 184 -30.16 -10.59 -3.40
C LEU A 184 -30.41 -10.80 -1.90
N THR A 185 -29.43 -10.48 -1.04
CA THR A 185 -29.62 -10.58 0.41
C THR A 185 -30.73 -9.64 0.87
N LEU A 186 -30.73 -8.37 0.43
CA LEU A 186 -31.81 -7.43 0.73
C LEU A 186 -33.16 -7.95 0.23
N HIS A 187 -33.23 -8.44 -1.01
CA HIS A 187 -34.46 -9.02 -1.56
C HIS A 187 -34.96 -10.23 -0.74
N SER A 188 -34.06 -11.08 -0.24
CA SER A 188 -34.45 -12.24 0.57
C SER A 188 -35.07 -11.85 1.92
N PHE A 189 -34.54 -10.82 2.59
CA PHE A 189 -35.12 -10.28 3.82
C PHE A 189 -36.44 -9.57 3.57
N CYS A 190 -36.53 -8.86 2.45
CA CYS A 190 -37.73 -8.20 1.98
C CYS A 190 -38.88 -9.20 1.79
N ALA A 191 -38.63 -10.29 1.05
CA ALA A 191 -39.62 -11.33 0.76
C ALA A 191 -40.04 -12.12 2.01
N ALA A 192 -39.14 -12.30 2.98
CA ALA A 192 -39.46 -12.98 4.23
C ALA A 192 -40.49 -12.18 5.07
N GLN A 193 -40.43 -10.85 5.03
CA GLN A 193 -41.31 -9.98 5.82
C GLN A 193 -42.70 -9.78 5.20
N ASP A 194 -42.81 -9.74 3.86
CA ASP A 194 -44.11 -9.61 3.15
C ASP A 194 -45.11 -10.72 3.53
N THR A 195 -44.65 -11.86 4.02
CA THR A 195 -45.50 -12.96 4.50
C THR A 195 -46.22 -12.62 5.82
N SER A 196 -45.72 -11.62 6.57
CA SER A 196 -46.22 -11.25 7.91
C SER A 196 -47.08 -9.98 7.94
N THR A 197 -46.95 -9.08 6.96
CA THR A 197 -47.68 -7.80 6.89
C THR A 197 -48.08 -7.51 5.45
N ASN A 198 -49.38 -7.34 5.16
CA ASN A 198 -49.95 -7.00 3.84
C ASN A 198 -49.61 -5.56 3.37
N THR A 199 -48.36 -5.13 3.51
CA THR A 199 -47.88 -3.80 3.15
C THR A 199 -46.61 -3.94 2.34
N THR A 200 -46.76 -3.83 1.02
CA THR A 200 -45.68 -3.78 0.01
C THR A 200 -44.86 -2.48 0.15
N LEU A 201 -44.08 -2.36 1.22
CA LEU A 201 -43.27 -1.17 1.53
C LEU A 201 -41.77 -1.39 1.30
N CYS A 202 -41.33 -2.62 1.08
CA CYS A 202 -39.92 -2.92 0.90
C CYS A 202 -39.56 -2.89 -0.60
N ALA A 203 -39.21 -1.70 -1.11
CA ALA A 203 -38.66 -1.56 -2.45
C ALA A 203 -37.13 -1.67 -2.39
N VAL A 204 -36.57 -2.73 -2.99
CA VAL A 204 -35.10 -2.90 -3.14
C VAL A 204 -34.54 -1.97 -4.22
N PHE A 205 -35.36 -1.64 -5.23
CA PHE A 205 -35.04 -0.71 -6.32
C PHE A 205 -36.20 0.28 -6.50
N ASP A 206 -35.92 1.56 -6.33
CA ASP A 206 -36.93 2.63 -6.37
C ASP A 206 -37.12 3.18 -7.79
N ILE A 207 -37.54 2.31 -8.72
CA ILE A 207 -37.74 2.72 -10.13
C ILE A 207 -39.22 3.05 -10.42
N LEU A 208 -40.19 2.63 -9.57
CA LEU A 208 -41.60 2.62 -10.00
C LEU A 208 -42.68 3.02 -8.97
N HIS A 209 -42.40 3.42 -7.73
CA HIS A 209 -43.46 3.83 -6.79
C HIS A 209 -43.09 5.09 -5.98
N LYS A 210 -44.12 5.82 -5.53
CA LYS A 210 -44.07 7.14 -4.86
C LYS A 210 -43.09 7.21 -3.66
N PRO A 211 -42.64 8.43 -3.28
CA PRO A 211 -41.41 8.66 -2.52
C PRO A 211 -41.61 8.42 -1.03
N LEU A 212 -41.42 7.19 -0.57
CA LEU A 212 -40.84 7.00 0.76
C LEU A 212 -39.37 6.70 0.52
N ASP A 213 -38.47 7.52 1.07
CA ASP A 213 -37.02 7.35 0.95
C ASP A 213 -36.66 5.91 1.37
N PRO A 214 -36.37 4.98 0.44
CA PRO A 214 -36.11 3.58 0.79
C PRO A 214 -34.89 3.48 1.71
N ARG A 215 -33.95 4.43 1.58
CA ARG A 215 -32.81 4.60 2.49
C ARG A 215 -33.24 4.77 3.95
N ARG A 216 -34.27 5.57 4.25
CA ARG A 216 -34.74 5.79 5.62
C ARG A 216 -35.45 4.55 6.18
N THR A 217 -36.26 3.89 5.35
CA THR A 217 -36.97 2.66 5.74
C THR A 217 -35.99 1.54 6.08
N TRP A 218 -34.95 1.33 5.27
CA TRP A 218 -33.93 0.32 5.55
C TRP A 218 -33.06 0.64 6.77
N THR A 219 -32.79 1.92 7.06
CA THR A 219 -31.97 2.31 8.22
C THR A 219 -32.73 2.29 9.54
N GLU A 220 -34.04 2.55 9.55
CA GLU A 220 -34.83 2.65 10.79
C GLU A 220 -35.64 1.39 11.09
N GLU A 221 -36.29 0.78 10.10
CA GLU A 221 -37.17 -0.39 10.31
C GLU A 221 -36.46 -1.74 10.04
N PHE A 222 -35.52 -1.78 9.09
CA PHE A 222 -34.83 -3.01 8.67
C PHE A 222 -33.32 -3.00 8.97
N SER A 223 -32.91 -2.28 10.02
CA SER A 223 -31.51 -2.04 10.37
C SER A 223 -30.69 -3.33 10.49
N GLY A 224 -31.21 -4.39 11.13
CA GLY A 224 -30.50 -5.65 11.29
C GLY A 224 -30.22 -6.39 9.97
N GLY A 225 -31.20 -6.43 9.05
CA GLY A 225 -31.04 -7.05 7.73
C GLY A 225 -30.07 -6.26 6.84
N LEU A 226 -30.10 -4.93 6.93
CA LEU A 226 -29.18 -4.04 6.23
C LEU A 226 -27.74 -4.22 6.74
N VAL A 227 -27.54 -4.25 8.05
CA VAL A 227 -26.22 -4.48 8.69
C VAL A 227 -25.65 -5.83 8.28
N LEU A 228 -26.46 -6.88 8.26
CA LEU A 228 -26.00 -8.19 7.80
C LEU A 228 -25.58 -8.18 6.33
N ALA A 229 -26.37 -7.56 5.45
CA ALA A 229 -26.05 -7.42 4.04
C ALA A 229 -24.74 -6.63 3.82
N GLN A 230 -24.54 -5.53 4.55
CA GLN A 230 -23.31 -4.72 4.53
C GLN A 230 -22.09 -5.51 5.01
N ASN A 231 -22.25 -6.33 6.05
CA ASN A 231 -21.21 -7.22 6.56
C ASN A 231 -20.82 -8.29 5.52
N ILE A 232 -21.79 -8.94 4.88
CA ILE A 232 -21.54 -9.93 3.82
C ILE A 232 -20.81 -9.28 2.64
N PHE A 233 -21.27 -8.10 2.20
CA PHE A 233 -20.63 -7.36 1.11
C PHE A 233 -19.18 -7.00 1.44
N THR A 234 -18.95 -6.45 2.63
CA THR A 234 -17.60 -6.07 3.10
C THR A 234 -16.69 -7.28 3.19
N PHE A 235 -17.18 -8.40 3.74
CA PHE A 235 -16.42 -9.64 3.84
C PHE A 235 -16.00 -10.18 2.45
N LEU A 236 -16.92 -10.19 1.47
CA LEU A 236 -16.63 -10.61 0.10
C LEU A 236 -15.56 -9.73 -0.56
N ILE A 237 -15.63 -8.41 -0.36
CA ILE A 237 -14.64 -7.47 -0.89
C ILE A 237 -13.26 -7.66 -0.23
N VAL A 238 -13.20 -7.87 1.09
CA VAL A 238 -11.94 -8.14 1.80
C VAL A 238 -11.31 -9.44 1.32
N LEU A 239 -12.09 -10.52 1.26
CA LEU A 239 -11.63 -11.81 0.74
C LEU A 239 -11.12 -11.67 -0.70
N TYR A 240 -11.82 -10.89 -1.53
CA TYR A 240 -11.37 -10.62 -2.88
C TYR A 240 -10.03 -9.86 -2.92
N PHE A 241 -9.84 -8.83 -2.09
CA PHE A 241 -8.56 -8.11 -2.01
C PHE A 241 -7.41 -9.01 -1.53
N GLU A 242 -7.66 -9.90 -0.59
CA GLU A 242 -6.68 -10.91 -0.17
C GLU A 242 -6.30 -11.84 -1.33
N VAL A 243 -7.27 -12.36 -2.08
CA VAL A 243 -7.01 -13.22 -3.24
C VAL A 243 -6.26 -12.48 -4.34
N ILE A 244 -6.59 -11.22 -4.63
CA ILE A 244 -5.82 -10.44 -5.60
C ILE A 244 -4.39 -10.22 -5.13
N SER A 245 -4.20 -9.94 -3.83
CA SER A 245 -2.90 -9.61 -3.27
C SER A 245 -1.85 -10.70 -3.58
N LEU A 246 -2.28 -11.97 -3.66
CA LEU A 246 -1.46 -13.11 -4.12
C LEU A 246 -0.71 -12.84 -5.42
N SER A 247 -1.39 -12.21 -6.38
CA SER A 247 -0.81 -11.93 -7.71
C SER A 247 0.11 -10.73 -7.74
N PHE A 248 0.09 -9.90 -6.71
CA PHE A 248 0.98 -8.75 -6.58
C PHE A 248 2.26 -9.08 -5.79
N VAL A 249 2.26 -10.16 -4.99
CA VAL A 249 3.45 -10.62 -4.24
C VAL A 249 4.61 -10.91 -5.20
N HIS A 250 4.38 -11.71 -6.23
CA HIS A 250 5.40 -12.04 -7.24
C HIS A 250 5.02 -11.38 -8.57
N TRP A 251 5.32 -10.08 -8.70
CA TRP A 251 4.96 -9.33 -9.91
C TRP A 251 5.72 -9.75 -11.19
N LYS A 252 6.84 -10.48 -11.05
CA LYS A 252 7.69 -10.91 -12.17
C LYS A 252 7.50 -12.37 -12.58
N ASP A 253 7.05 -13.21 -11.66
CA ASP A 253 6.98 -14.66 -11.85
C ASP A 253 5.51 -15.09 -11.84
N HIS A 254 5.16 -16.06 -12.68
CA HIS A 254 3.81 -16.60 -12.66
C HIS A 254 3.54 -17.29 -11.31
N LEU A 255 2.28 -17.25 -10.84
CA LEU A 255 1.82 -17.90 -9.60
C LEU A 255 2.18 -19.39 -9.48
N TRP A 256 2.47 -20.03 -10.62
CA TRP A 256 2.85 -21.43 -10.72
C TRP A 256 4.34 -21.69 -10.45
N GLU A 257 5.19 -20.67 -10.56
CA GLU A 257 6.65 -20.82 -10.44
C GLU A 257 7.14 -20.49 -9.03
N GLN A 258 6.49 -19.55 -8.33
CA GLN A 258 6.76 -19.25 -6.93
C GLN A 258 5.48 -19.11 -6.14
N PHE A 259 5.37 -19.90 -5.08
CA PHE A 259 4.20 -19.88 -4.21
C PHE A 259 4.29 -18.67 -3.24
N PRO A 260 3.21 -17.88 -3.09
CA PRO A 260 3.22 -16.64 -2.29
C PRO A 260 3.46 -16.86 -0.79
N ALA A 261 3.32 -18.08 -0.27
CA ALA A 261 3.66 -18.39 1.13
C ALA A 261 5.17 -18.34 1.42
N THR A 262 6.02 -18.11 0.41
CA THR A 262 7.43 -17.78 0.62
C THR A 262 7.58 -16.49 1.42
N ASN A 263 6.64 -15.54 1.25
CA ASN A 263 6.61 -14.32 2.04
C ASN A 263 5.91 -14.57 3.39
N LYS A 264 6.72 -14.72 4.44
CA LYS A 264 6.24 -14.93 5.82
C LYS A 264 5.36 -13.80 6.33
N LEU A 265 5.63 -12.56 5.91
CA LEU A 265 4.84 -11.39 6.31
C LEU A 265 3.45 -11.43 5.69
N TRP A 266 3.35 -11.78 4.40
CA TRP A 266 2.07 -11.99 3.73
C TRP A 266 1.30 -13.17 4.34
N LEU A 267 1.99 -14.29 4.59
CA LEU A 267 1.40 -15.50 5.20
C LEU A 267 0.83 -15.25 6.60
N LEU A 268 1.39 -14.31 7.37
CA LEU A 268 0.89 -13.94 8.70
C LEU A 268 -0.23 -12.89 8.63
N THR A 269 -0.10 -11.90 7.75
CA THR A 269 -1.05 -10.78 7.67
C THR A 269 -2.40 -11.19 7.10
N VAL A 270 -2.45 -12.07 6.09
CA VAL A 270 -3.73 -12.53 5.50
C VAL A 270 -4.64 -13.21 6.52
N PRO A 271 -4.22 -14.27 7.26
CA PRO A 271 -5.09 -14.87 8.25
C PRO A 271 -5.42 -13.90 9.40
N LEU A 272 -4.51 -12.98 9.76
CA LEU A 272 -4.80 -11.96 10.76
C LEU A 272 -5.92 -11.01 10.31
N LEU A 273 -5.89 -10.55 9.05
CA LEU A 273 -6.92 -9.68 8.49
C LEU A 273 -8.25 -10.41 8.33
N LEU A 274 -8.24 -11.67 7.91
CA LEU A 274 -9.44 -12.48 7.79
C LEU A 274 -10.08 -12.73 9.16
N CYS A 275 -9.28 -13.08 10.18
CA CYS A 275 -9.75 -13.17 11.57
C CYS A 275 -10.28 -11.83 12.08
N GLY A 276 -9.57 -10.73 11.81
CA GLY A 276 -10.00 -9.38 12.17
C GLY A 276 -11.34 -9.00 11.53
N GLN A 277 -11.54 -9.36 10.27
CA GLN A 277 -12.79 -9.14 9.54
C GLN A 277 -13.95 -9.95 10.14
N ILE A 278 -13.71 -11.21 10.52
CA ILE A 278 -14.73 -12.04 11.19
C ILE A 278 -15.11 -11.41 12.54
N VAL A 279 -14.13 -11.01 13.35
CA VAL A 279 -14.38 -10.35 14.65
C VAL A 279 -15.17 -9.05 14.44
N PHE A 280 -14.77 -8.24 13.45
CA PHE A 280 -15.48 -7.01 13.10
C PHE A 280 -16.95 -7.29 12.74
N CYS A 281 -17.21 -8.27 11.86
CA CYS A 281 -18.58 -8.64 11.49
C CYS A 281 -19.40 -9.17 12.68
N VAL A 282 -18.79 -9.94 13.59
CA VAL A 282 -19.49 -10.42 14.79
C VAL A 282 -19.82 -9.27 15.74
N CYS A 283 -18.88 -8.35 15.97
CA CYS A 283 -19.10 -7.19 16.84
C CYS A 283 -20.13 -6.20 16.28
N ASP A 284 -20.24 -6.08 14.95
CA ASP A 284 -21.18 -5.17 14.30
C ASP A 284 -22.62 -5.73 14.29
N VAL A 285 -22.76 -7.06 14.33
CA VAL A 285 -24.06 -7.75 14.42
C VAL A 285 -24.54 -7.92 15.88
N SER A 286 -23.64 -7.86 16.86
CA SER A 286 -23.95 -8.05 18.30
C SER A 286 -24.42 -6.77 18.97
#